data_AF-A0A969BAW6-F1
#
_entry.id   AF-A0A969BAW6-F1
#
_cell.length_a   1.000
_cell.length_b   1.000
_cell.length_c   1.000
_cell.angle_alpha   90.00
_cell.angle_beta   90.00
_cell.angle_gamma   90.00
#
_symmetry.space_group_name_H-M   'P 1'
#
loop_
_entity.id
_entity.type
_entity.pdbx_description
1 polymer ?
#
loop_
_entity_poly.entity_id
_entity_poly.type
_entity_poly.pdbx_seq_one_letter_code
_entity_poly.pdbx_strand_id
1 'polypeptide(L)'
;MDTKEKYLKTAEIKVKSLLSDLYETESATQEEIGKTQDRLNQKIEALESRFELIKKKRNELQKKFTQLQYVAEDKWKTAKEEFDLLLDYIEGDKETFIHKAELIIDNISEQIIHLENRIADSATELKADLKDRVFELSQYKMELQEKLDKVKKGSTDKLHEFSQWFVEKTAAIKEYLSFRY
;
A
#
# COMPACT_ATOMS: atom_id res chain seq x y z
N MET A 1 54.29 8.12 -61.52
CA MET A 1 53.94 6.74 -61.10
C MET A 1 53.68 6.77 -59.61
N ASP A 2 52.49 6.35 -59.16
CA ASP A 2 52.23 6.16 -57.74
C ASP A 2 53.01 4.93 -57.25
N THR A 3 53.88 5.14 -56.26
CA THR A 3 54.64 4.06 -55.64
C THR A 3 53.78 3.35 -54.61
N LYS A 4 54.01 2.04 -54.42
CA LYS A 4 53.38 1.21 -53.38
C LYS A 4 53.39 1.89 -52.02
N GLU A 5 54.47 2.58 -51.68
CA GLU A 5 54.66 3.27 -50.41
C GLU A 5 53.71 4.47 -50.22
N LYS A 6 53.45 5.25 -51.29
CA LYS A 6 52.49 6.36 -51.25
C LYS A 6 51.04 5.87 -51.13
N TYR A 7 50.72 4.77 -51.81
CA TYR A 7 49.43 4.10 -51.66
C TYR A 7 49.23 3.60 -50.23
N LEU A 8 50.23 2.91 -49.64
CA LEU A 8 50.16 2.39 -48.27
C LEU A 8 49.96 3.50 -47.24
N LYS A 9 50.65 4.64 -47.35
CA LYS A 9 50.43 5.79 -46.46
C LYS A 9 49.01 6.36 -46.57
N THR A 10 48.48 6.47 -47.79
CA THR A 10 47.12 6.98 -48.02
C THR A 10 46.08 6.00 -47.45
N ALA A 11 46.29 4.70 -47.66
CA ALA A 11 45.45 3.66 -47.09
C ALA A 11 45.52 3.65 -45.56
N GLU A 12 46.70 3.83 -44.96
CA GLU A 12 46.87 3.91 -43.51
C GLU A 12 46.08 5.07 -42.90
N ILE A 13 46.13 6.25 -43.50
CA ILE A 13 45.33 7.41 -43.06
C ILE A 13 43.84 7.10 -43.13
N LYS A 14 43.39 6.51 -44.24
CA LYS A 14 41.97 6.15 -44.43
C LYS A 14 41.51 5.10 -43.41
N VAL A 15 42.34 4.08 -43.15
CA VAL A 15 42.06 3.05 -42.15
C VAL A 15 41.96 3.65 -40.76
N LYS A 16 42.90 4.52 -40.36
CA LYS A 16 42.85 5.19 -39.05
C LYS A 16 41.61 6.05 -38.87
N SER A 17 41.22 6.80 -39.91
CA SER A 17 39.98 7.59 -39.90
C SER A 17 38.76 6.69 -39.72
N LEU A 18 38.63 5.63 -40.52
CA LEU A 18 37.51 4.70 -40.43
C LEU A 18 37.44 3.98 -39.08
N LEU A 19 38.59 3.59 -38.52
CA LEU A 19 38.64 2.99 -37.18
C LEU A 19 38.18 3.99 -36.10
N SER A 20 38.57 5.26 -36.20
CA SER A 20 38.08 6.29 -35.28
C SER A 20 36.56 6.42 -35.33
N ASP A 21 35.99 6.54 -36.53
CA ASP A 21 34.53 6.65 -36.72
C ASP A 21 33.80 5.40 -36.20
N LEU A 22 34.37 4.21 -36.41
CA LEU A 22 33.83 2.96 -35.90
C LEU A 22 33.86 2.90 -34.37
N TYR A 23 34.96 3.32 -33.73
CA TYR A 23 35.04 3.35 -32.28
C TYR A 23 34.07 4.36 -31.66
N GLU A 24 33.90 5.53 -32.27
CA GLU A 24 32.90 6.51 -31.83
C GLU A 24 31.48 5.94 -31.95
N THR A 25 31.17 5.28 -33.07
CA THR A 25 29.87 4.65 -33.31
C THR A 25 29.62 3.49 -32.34
N GLU A 26 30.65 2.66 -32.08
CA GLU A 26 30.57 1.56 -31.11
C GLU A 26 30.31 2.08 -29.70
N SER A 27 31.04 3.13 -29.28
CA SER A 27 30.87 3.76 -27.98
C SER A 27 29.46 4.34 -27.81
N ALA A 28 28.96 5.07 -28.82
CA ALA A 28 27.60 5.62 -28.80
C ALA A 28 26.53 4.51 -28.74
N THR A 29 26.73 3.42 -29.49
CA THR A 29 25.83 2.27 -29.48
C THR A 29 25.82 1.58 -28.12
N GLN A 30 26.98 1.38 -27.49
CA GLN A 30 27.08 0.81 -26.14
C GLN A 30 26.39 1.68 -25.09
N GLU A 31 26.54 3.00 -25.19
CA GLU A 31 25.84 3.94 -24.30
C GLU A 31 24.31 3.82 -24.44
N GLU A 32 23.80 3.72 -25.67
CA GLU A 32 22.37 3.56 -25.94
C GLU A 32 21.83 2.22 -25.42
N ILE A 33 22.62 1.13 -25.57
CA ILE A 33 22.30 -0.18 -24.99
C ILE A 33 22.17 -0.06 -23.46
N GLY A 34 23.14 0.56 -22.79
CA GLY A 34 23.12 0.75 -21.34
C GLY A 34 21.88 1.53 -20.87
N LYS A 35 21.60 2.68 -21.48
CA LYS A 35 20.40 3.48 -21.19
C LYS A 35 19.10 2.70 -21.38
N THR A 36 19.05 1.87 -22.42
CA THR A 36 17.88 1.04 -22.71
C THR A 36 17.71 -0.07 -21.67
N GLN A 37 18.80 -0.73 -21.26
CA GLN A 37 18.80 -1.74 -20.21
C GLN A 37 18.32 -1.15 -18.87
N ASP A 38 18.85 0.01 -18.47
CA ASP A 38 18.43 0.67 -17.22
C ASP A 38 16.94 1.00 -17.22
N ARG A 39 16.43 1.54 -18.34
CA ARG A 39 14.99 1.82 -18.49
C ARG A 39 14.13 0.55 -18.44
N LEU A 40 14.61 -0.55 -19.00
CA LEU A 40 13.90 -1.83 -18.95
C LEU A 40 13.90 -2.41 -17.54
N ASN A 41 15.02 -2.36 -16.83
CA ASN A 41 15.13 -2.83 -15.46
C ASN A 41 14.17 -2.06 -14.53
N GLN A 42 14.13 -0.72 -14.64
CA GLN A 42 13.17 0.10 -13.90
C GLN A 42 11.71 -0.29 -14.18
N LYS A 43 11.38 -0.61 -15.44
CA LYS A 43 10.04 -1.07 -15.81
C LYS A 43 9.73 -2.45 -15.22
N ILE A 44 10.71 -3.36 -15.22
CA ILE A 44 10.56 -4.70 -14.64
C ILE A 44 10.29 -4.58 -13.14
N GLU A 45 11.10 -3.82 -12.41
CA GLU A 45 10.92 -3.59 -10.96
C GLU A 45 9.54 -3.00 -10.64
N ALA A 46 9.08 -2.02 -11.43
CA ALA A 46 7.77 -1.44 -11.27
C ALA A 46 6.63 -2.45 -11.54
N LEU A 47 6.80 -3.32 -12.54
CA LEU A 47 5.83 -4.37 -12.86
C LEU A 47 5.79 -5.46 -11.78
N GLU A 48 6.94 -5.88 -11.26
CA GLU A 48 7.04 -6.83 -10.15
C GLU A 48 6.38 -6.29 -8.88
N SER A 49 6.62 -5.03 -8.55
CA SER A 49 5.97 -4.35 -7.42
C SER A 49 4.45 -4.32 -7.57
N ARG A 50 3.93 -4.01 -8.77
CA ARG A 50 2.49 -4.05 -9.06
C ARG A 50 1.92 -5.46 -8.99
N PHE A 51 2.67 -6.46 -9.46
CA PHE A 51 2.23 -7.86 -9.41
C PHE A 51 2.07 -8.34 -7.96
N GLU A 52 3.04 -8.07 -7.10
CA GLU A 52 2.94 -8.42 -5.67
C GLU A 52 1.79 -7.68 -4.98
N LEU A 53 1.50 -6.44 -5.38
CA LEU A 53 0.34 -5.68 -4.91
C LEU A 53 -0.98 -6.38 -5.24
N ILE A 54 -1.15 -6.74 -6.51
CA ILE A 54 -2.36 -7.43 -7.01
C ILE A 54 -2.53 -8.78 -6.31
N LYS A 55 -1.42 -9.51 -6.13
CA LYS A 55 -1.40 -10.79 -5.44
C LYS A 55 -1.84 -10.66 -3.97
N LYS A 56 -1.40 -9.62 -3.25
CA LYS A 56 -1.87 -9.31 -1.89
C LYS A 56 -3.38 -9.01 -1.87
N LYS A 57 -3.85 -8.08 -2.70
CA LYS A 57 -5.29 -7.74 -2.82
C LYS A 57 -6.15 -8.98 -3.10
N ARG A 58 -5.73 -9.83 -4.05
CA ARG A 58 -6.43 -11.07 -4.38
C ARG A 58 -6.52 -12.02 -3.19
N ASN A 59 -5.40 -12.23 -2.48
CA ASN A 59 -5.35 -13.15 -1.35
C ASN A 59 -6.23 -12.64 -0.18
N GLU A 60 -6.21 -11.34 0.11
CA GLU A 60 -7.07 -10.73 1.13
C GLU A 60 -8.54 -10.84 0.76
N LEU A 61 -8.90 -10.55 -0.50
CA LEU A 61 -10.26 -10.70 -1.00
C LEU A 61 -10.77 -12.13 -0.86
N GLN A 62 -9.97 -13.12 -1.29
CA GLN A 62 -10.32 -14.53 -1.15
C GLN A 62 -10.49 -14.92 0.32
N LYS A 63 -9.58 -14.47 1.20
CA LYS A 63 -9.65 -14.75 2.64
C LYS A 63 -10.92 -14.17 3.27
N LYS A 64 -11.19 -12.89 3.04
CA LYS A 64 -12.36 -12.18 3.63
C LYS A 64 -13.67 -12.68 3.04
N PHE A 65 -13.71 -13.02 1.74
CA PHE A 65 -14.87 -13.66 1.14
C PHE A 65 -15.15 -15.04 1.76
N THR A 66 -14.12 -15.85 1.94
CA THR A 66 -14.25 -17.15 2.62
C THR A 66 -14.76 -16.95 4.04
N GLN A 67 -14.21 -16.00 4.80
CA GLN A 67 -14.70 -15.67 6.14
C GLN A 67 -16.18 -15.27 6.14
N LEU A 68 -16.60 -14.46 5.17
CA LEU A 68 -18.00 -14.04 5.03
C LEU A 68 -18.96 -15.22 4.76
N GLN A 69 -18.50 -16.26 4.06
CA GLN A 69 -19.30 -17.46 3.78
C GLN A 69 -19.54 -18.33 5.02
N TYR A 70 -18.61 -18.32 5.98
CA TYR A 70 -18.61 -19.22 7.14
C TYR A 70 -18.81 -18.51 8.49
N VAL A 71 -18.97 -17.18 8.50
CA VAL A 71 -19.22 -16.43 9.73
C VAL A 71 -20.59 -16.78 10.29
N ALA A 72 -20.69 -16.87 11.62
CA ALA A 72 -21.95 -17.06 12.31
C ALA A 72 -22.89 -15.85 12.13
N GLU A 73 -24.20 -16.08 12.22
CA GLU A 73 -25.23 -15.08 11.91
C GLU A 73 -25.15 -13.82 12.78
N ASP A 74 -24.78 -13.99 14.06
CA ASP A 74 -24.57 -12.92 15.03
C ASP A 74 -23.41 -11.99 14.67
N LYS A 75 -22.44 -12.47 13.88
CA LYS A 75 -21.26 -11.72 13.42
C LYS A 75 -21.33 -11.34 11.93
N TRP A 76 -22.38 -11.76 11.22
CA TRP A 76 -22.49 -11.58 9.77
C TRP A 76 -22.51 -10.11 9.35
N LYS A 77 -23.26 -9.26 10.06
CA LYS A 77 -23.33 -7.82 9.76
C LYS A 77 -21.93 -7.18 9.81
N THR A 78 -21.17 -7.48 10.85
CA THR A 78 -19.80 -6.97 11.04
C THR A 78 -18.85 -7.48 9.95
N ALA A 79 -18.91 -8.77 9.63
CA ALA A 79 -18.11 -9.36 8.56
C ALA A 79 -18.45 -8.78 7.18
N LYS A 80 -19.73 -8.49 6.92
CA LYS A 80 -20.17 -7.81 5.71
C LYS A 80 -19.60 -6.40 5.62
N GLU A 81 -19.68 -5.60 6.69
CA GLU A 81 -19.13 -4.24 6.71
C GLU A 81 -17.62 -4.22 6.43
N GLU A 82 -16.87 -5.17 6.99
CA GLU A 82 -15.43 -5.31 6.72
C GLU A 82 -15.15 -5.72 5.27
N PHE A 83 -15.98 -6.60 4.71
CA PHE A 83 -15.86 -7.04 3.32
C PHE A 83 -16.19 -5.90 2.35
N ASP A 84 -17.28 -5.16 2.61
CA ASP A 84 -17.68 -4.00 1.82
C ASP A 84 -16.59 -2.90 1.84
N LEU A 85 -15.92 -2.70 2.99
CA LEU A 85 -14.79 -1.78 3.09
C LEU A 85 -13.57 -2.25 2.28
N LEU A 86 -13.30 -3.55 2.28
CA LEU A 86 -12.23 -4.13 1.47
C LEU A 86 -12.54 -3.99 -0.04
N LEU A 87 -13.80 -4.15 -0.45
CA LEU A 87 -14.21 -3.97 -1.83
C LEU A 87 -13.95 -2.54 -2.32
N ASP A 88 -14.37 -1.52 -1.56
CA ASP A 88 -14.12 -0.12 -1.97
C ASP A 88 -12.62 0.17 -2.15
N TYR A 89 -11.80 -0.38 -1.25
CA TYR A 89 -10.34 -0.27 -1.36
C TYR A 89 -9.79 -0.97 -2.61
N ILE A 90 -10.28 -2.16 -2.94
CA ILE A 90 -9.84 -2.91 -4.11
C ILE A 90 -10.26 -2.20 -5.39
N GLU A 91 -11.50 -1.71 -5.44
CA GLU A 91 -12.08 -0.93 -6.54
C GLU A 91 -11.42 0.45 -6.71
N GLY A 92 -10.75 0.94 -5.66
CA GLY A 92 -10.00 2.20 -5.70
C GLY A 92 -10.88 3.43 -5.50
N ASP A 93 -12.08 3.26 -4.94
CA ASP A 93 -12.96 4.37 -4.60
C ASP A 93 -12.49 5.05 -3.31
N LYS A 94 -11.58 6.02 -3.47
CA LYS A 94 -10.98 6.79 -2.38
C LYS A 94 -12.03 7.50 -1.52
N GLU A 95 -13.02 8.12 -2.15
CA GLU A 95 -14.04 8.92 -1.46
C GLU A 95 -14.91 8.01 -0.59
N THR A 96 -15.40 6.91 -1.17
CA THR A 96 -16.23 5.94 -0.43
C THR A 96 -15.44 5.27 0.69
N PHE A 97 -14.19 4.88 0.43
CA PHE A 97 -13.33 4.30 1.47
C PHE A 97 -13.09 5.28 2.63
N ILE A 98 -12.75 6.53 2.34
CA ILE A 98 -12.53 7.56 3.36
C ILE A 98 -13.81 7.77 4.17
N HIS A 99 -14.96 7.89 3.52
CA HIS A 99 -16.23 8.08 4.20
C HIS A 99 -16.56 6.91 5.14
N LYS A 100 -16.40 5.66 4.70
CA LYS A 100 -16.61 4.49 5.57
C LYS A 100 -15.59 4.42 6.70
N ALA A 101 -14.33 4.83 6.46
CA ALA A 101 -13.32 4.91 7.50
C ALA A 101 -13.69 5.94 8.60
N GLU A 102 -14.25 7.08 8.22
CA GLU A 102 -14.79 8.08 9.17
C GLU A 102 -15.91 7.48 10.03
N LEU A 103 -16.88 6.81 9.39
CA LEU A 103 -18.00 6.18 10.11
C LEU A 103 -17.53 5.14 11.14
N ILE A 104 -16.48 4.38 10.83
CA ILE A 104 -15.89 3.41 11.76
C ILE A 104 -15.24 4.12 12.96
N ILE A 105 -14.52 5.21 12.71
CA ILE A 105 -13.88 6.02 13.77
C ILE A 105 -14.95 6.67 14.67
N ASP A 106 -16.06 7.13 14.08
CA ASP A 106 -17.18 7.70 14.83
C ASP A 106 -17.85 6.63 15.70
N ASN A 107 -18.08 5.42 15.18
CA ASN A 107 -18.58 4.30 15.98
C ASN A 107 -17.64 3.93 17.15
N ILE A 108 -16.32 3.96 16.95
CA ILE A 108 -15.36 3.79 18.06
C ILE A 108 -15.53 4.90 19.11
N SER A 109 -15.78 6.13 18.67
CA SER A 109 -16.03 7.27 19.57
C SER A 109 -17.29 7.08 20.40
N GLU A 110 -18.38 6.62 19.79
CA GLU A 110 -19.63 6.30 20.50
C GLU A 110 -19.41 5.20 21.54
N GLN A 111 -18.63 4.17 21.20
CA GLN A 111 -18.31 3.10 22.15
C GLN A 111 -17.45 3.57 23.32
N ILE A 112 -16.50 4.48 23.09
CA ILE A 112 -15.74 5.12 24.16
C ILE A 112 -16.69 5.86 25.11
N ILE A 113 -17.62 6.68 24.58
CA ILE A 113 -18.61 7.41 25.38
C ILE A 113 -19.49 6.44 26.19
N HIS A 114 -19.93 5.34 25.58
CA HIS A 114 -20.70 4.33 26.30
C HIS A 114 -19.91 3.67 27.44
N LEU A 115 -18.62 3.39 27.25
CA LEU A 115 -17.76 2.85 28.30
C LEU A 115 -17.51 3.88 29.41
N GLU A 116 -17.31 5.15 29.06
CA GLU A 116 -17.16 6.25 30.01
C GLU A 116 -18.40 6.44 30.89
N ASN A 117 -19.60 6.35 30.30
CA ASN A 117 -20.84 6.38 31.06
C ASN A 117 -20.94 5.17 32.00
N ARG A 118 -20.56 3.97 31.55
CA ARG A 118 -20.54 2.78 32.42
C ARG A 118 -19.53 2.89 33.55
N ILE A 119 -18.39 3.55 33.36
CA ILE A 119 -17.41 3.85 34.42
C ILE A 119 -18.03 4.68 35.54
N ALA A 120 -18.94 5.60 35.20
CA ALA A 120 -19.63 6.43 36.20
C ALA A 120 -20.50 5.58 37.14
N ASP A 121 -21.12 4.52 36.59
CA ASP A 121 -22.10 3.67 37.28
C ASP A 121 -21.52 2.35 37.85
N SER A 122 -20.21 2.08 37.66
CA SER A 122 -19.57 0.80 38.02
C SER A 122 -18.89 0.77 39.40
N ALA A 123 -18.82 -0.43 39.98
CA ALA A 123 -18.03 -0.71 41.18
C ALA A 123 -16.52 -0.51 40.97
N THR A 124 -15.77 -0.29 42.05
CA THR A 124 -14.38 0.22 42.04
C THR A 124 -13.38 -0.62 41.22
N GLU A 125 -13.49 -1.95 41.23
CA GLU A 125 -12.62 -2.85 40.44
C GLU A 125 -12.95 -2.81 38.95
N LEU A 126 -14.24 -2.87 38.59
CA LEU A 126 -14.71 -2.70 37.21
C LEU A 126 -14.34 -1.33 36.64
N LYS A 127 -14.25 -0.32 37.50
CA LYS A 127 -13.89 1.05 37.13
C LYS A 127 -12.45 1.17 36.63
N ALA A 128 -11.52 0.39 37.17
CA ALA A 128 -10.13 0.37 36.71
C ALA A 128 -10.03 -0.30 35.32
N ASP A 129 -10.57 -1.50 35.17
CA ASP A 129 -10.59 -2.25 33.90
C ASP A 129 -11.25 -1.44 32.76
N LEU A 130 -12.38 -0.77 33.05
CA LEU A 130 -13.07 0.04 32.06
C LEU A 130 -12.29 1.31 31.69
N LYS A 131 -11.58 1.94 32.65
CA LYS A 131 -10.72 3.10 32.38
C LYS A 131 -9.55 2.74 31.47
N ASP A 132 -8.91 1.59 31.71
CA ASP A 132 -7.80 1.13 30.88
C ASP A 132 -8.29 0.84 29.45
N ARG A 133 -9.47 0.24 29.30
CA ARG A 133 -10.12 0.04 27.99
C ARG A 133 -10.43 1.34 27.26
N VAL A 134 -10.99 2.33 27.96
CA VAL A 134 -11.25 3.67 27.38
C VAL A 134 -9.95 4.32 26.93
N PHE A 135 -8.89 4.21 27.72
CA PHE A 135 -7.57 4.74 27.37
C PHE A 135 -7.01 4.09 26.10
N GLU A 136 -7.01 2.75 26.02
CA GLU A 136 -6.53 2.02 24.86
C GLU A 136 -7.34 2.36 23.59
N LEU A 137 -8.68 2.35 23.67
CA LEU A 137 -9.54 2.72 22.55
C LEU A 137 -9.33 4.16 22.10
N SER A 138 -9.08 5.08 23.03
CA SER A 138 -8.78 6.48 22.73
C SER A 138 -7.45 6.62 21.97
N GLN A 139 -6.42 5.87 22.35
CA GLN A 139 -5.15 5.82 21.62
C GLN A 139 -5.34 5.26 20.20
N TYR A 140 -6.09 4.16 20.07
CA TYR A 140 -6.40 3.58 18.77
C TYR A 140 -7.17 4.54 17.87
N LYS A 141 -8.21 5.19 18.40
CA LYS A 141 -8.97 6.21 17.68
C LYS A 141 -8.04 7.32 17.18
N MET A 142 -7.16 7.83 18.03
CA MET A 142 -6.25 8.91 17.67
C MET A 142 -5.30 8.50 16.54
N GLU A 143 -4.73 7.28 16.59
CA GLU A 143 -3.86 6.76 15.53
C GLU A 143 -4.62 6.60 14.20
N LEU A 144 -5.84 6.07 14.24
CA LEU A 144 -6.70 5.92 13.05
C LEU A 144 -7.01 7.28 12.43
N GLN A 145 -7.39 8.26 13.25
CA GLN A 145 -7.74 9.61 12.80
C GLN A 145 -6.54 10.34 12.18
N GLU A 146 -5.36 10.26 12.81
CA GLU A 146 -4.16 10.92 12.32
C GLU A 146 -3.73 10.37 10.95
N LYS A 147 -3.79 9.05 10.76
CA LYS A 147 -3.44 8.43 9.47
C LYS A 147 -4.49 8.69 8.40
N LEU A 148 -5.77 8.70 8.76
CA LEU A 148 -6.85 9.06 7.84
C LEU A 148 -6.68 10.50 7.33
N ASP A 149 -6.37 11.45 8.22
CA ASP A 149 -6.15 12.85 7.86
C ASP A 149 -4.94 13.04 6.95
N LYS A 150 -3.88 12.25 7.14
CA LYS A 150 -2.71 12.23 6.23
C LYS A 150 -3.09 11.74 4.83
N VAL A 151 -4.00 10.78 4.73
CA VAL A 151 -4.44 10.18 3.46
C VAL A 151 -5.45 11.07 2.72
N LYS A 152 -6.33 11.75 3.46
CA LYS A 152 -7.19 12.82 2.92
C LYS A 152 -6.36 13.90 2.22
N LYS A 153 -5.25 14.30 2.84
CA LYS A 153 -4.32 15.33 2.33
C LYS A 153 -3.28 14.82 1.33
N GLY A 154 -3.17 13.50 1.13
CA GLY A 154 -2.10 12.85 0.38
C GLY A 154 -2.50 12.27 -0.98
N SER A 155 -1.50 11.79 -1.73
CA SER A 155 -1.66 11.09 -3.01
C SER A 155 -2.24 9.67 -2.86
N THR A 156 -2.72 9.11 -3.95
CA THR A 156 -3.39 7.78 -4.03
C THR A 156 -2.50 6.62 -3.58
N ASP A 157 -1.17 6.72 -3.67
CA ASP A 157 -0.27 5.66 -3.22
C ASP A 157 -0.29 5.47 -1.69
N LYS A 158 -0.45 6.56 -0.93
CA LYS A 158 -0.58 6.51 0.54
C LYS A 158 -1.91 5.95 1.02
N LEU A 159 -2.95 6.09 0.19
CA LEU A 159 -4.26 5.48 0.47
C LEU A 159 -4.13 3.96 0.49
N HIS A 160 -3.27 3.39 -0.35
CA HIS A 160 -3.16 1.94 -0.45
C HIS A 160 -2.62 1.30 0.84
N GLU A 161 -1.47 1.78 1.30
CA GLU A 161 -0.84 1.30 2.56
C GLU A 161 -1.75 1.56 3.75
N PHE A 162 -2.39 2.73 3.80
CA PHE A 162 -3.33 3.06 4.84
C PHE A 162 -4.54 2.13 4.85
N SER A 163 -5.12 1.84 3.69
CA SER A 163 -6.35 1.04 3.62
C SER A 163 -6.12 -0.38 4.11
N GLN A 164 -5.00 -0.99 3.72
CA GLN A 164 -4.60 -2.30 4.21
C GLN A 164 -4.41 -2.28 5.74
N TRP A 165 -3.62 -1.32 6.23
CA TRP A 165 -3.39 -1.15 7.66
C TRP A 165 -4.67 -0.87 8.45
N PHE A 166 -5.59 -0.08 7.90
CA PHE A 166 -6.85 0.30 8.53
C PHE A 166 -7.80 -0.89 8.65
N VAL A 167 -7.93 -1.70 7.60
CA VAL A 167 -8.72 -2.93 7.64
C VAL A 167 -8.17 -3.91 8.68
N GLU A 168 -6.85 -4.08 8.77
CA GLU A 168 -6.22 -4.95 9.77
C GLU A 168 -6.42 -4.42 11.20
N LYS A 169 -6.21 -3.12 11.43
CA LYS A 169 -6.34 -2.52 12.76
C LYS A 169 -7.76 -2.48 13.26
N THR A 170 -8.72 -2.17 12.40
CA THR A 170 -10.14 -2.14 12.79
C THR A 170 -10.67 -3.52 13.12
N ALA A 171 -10.20 -4.58 12.43
CA ALA A 171 -10.51 -5.96 12.79
C ALA A 171 -9.98 -6.32 14.18
N ALA A 172 -8.73 -5.94 14.50
CA ALA A 172 -8.13 -6.20 15.81
C ALA A 172 -8.86 -5.47 16.96
N ILE A 173 -9.28 -4.23 16.74
CA ILE A 173 -10.04 -3.44 17.73
C ILE A 173 -11.42 -4.08 17.97
N LYS A 174 -12.10 -4.54 16.91
CA LYS A 174 -13.38 -5.24 17.04
C LYS A 174 -13.24 -6.55 17.82
N GLU A 175 -12.18 -7.30 17.60
CA GLU A 175 -11.90 -8.52 18.37
C GLU A 175 -11.69 -8.21 19.86
N TYR A 176 -10.90 -7.16 20.17
CA TYR A 176 -10.69 -6.66 21.52
C TYR A 176 -11.99 -6.25 22.22
N LEU A 177 -12.92 -5.62 21.48
CA LEU A 177 -14.24 -5.22 21.98
C LEU A 177 -15.19 -6.42 22.18
N SER A 178 -15.04 -7.47 21.37
CA SER A 178 -15.88 -8.68 21.42
C SER A 178 -15.47 -9.68 22.50
N PHE A 179 -14.20 -9.64 22.97
CA PHE A 179 -13.73 -10.48 24.06
C PHE A 179 -14.20 -9.90 25.41
N ARG A 180 -15.16 -10.60 26.04
CA ARG A 180 -15.75 -10.42 27.40
C ARG A 180 -17.23 -10.01 27.44
N TYR A 181 -18.07 -10.70 26.69
CA TYR A 181 -19.44 -11.03 27.10
C TYR A 181 -19.70 -12.52 26.92
#